data_AF-A0A5S9XFB4-F1
#
_entry.id   AF-A0A5S9XFB4-F1
#
_cell.length_a   1.000
_cell.length_b   1.000
_cell.length_c   1.000
_cell.angle_alpha   90.00
_cell.angle_beta   90.00
_cell.angle_gamma   90.00
#
_symmetry.space_group_name_H-M   'P 1'
#
loop_
_entity.id
_entity.type
_entity.pdbx_description
1 polymer ?
#
loop_
_entity_poly.entity_id
_entity_poly.type
_entity_poly.pdbx_seq_one_letter_code
_entity_poly.pdbx_strand_id
1 'polypeptide(L)'
;MEIWVTSKVEPKWVSWNSKVFLAVDMNPLVSFQFEVRAASFFIDEENKVAVVFDKDKEDLMNPTRNVAYIIGVDGILEEVDLGIHSKSLCLKMCRSPLLTSNPQSL
;
A
#
# COMPACT_ATOMS: atom_id res chain seq x y z
N MET A 1 4.80 5.09 9.32
CA MET A 1 4.59 5.10 7.85
C MET A 1 3.98 6.42 7.47
N GLU A 2 4.44 7.03 6.38
CA GLU A 2 3.85 8.27 5.84
C GLU A 2 3.50 8.08 4.37
N ILE A 3 2.30 8.51 3.98
CA ILE A 3 1.86 8.53 2.58
C ILE A 3 1.60 9.97 2.18
N TRP A 4 2.19 10.35 1.04
CA TRP A 4 2.12 11.68 0.45
C TRP A 4 1.45 11.57 -0.90
N VAL A 5 0.41 12.36 -1.13
CA VAL A 5 -0.32 12.41 -2.40
C VAL A 5 -0.12 13.78 -3.04
N THR A 6 0.16 13.81 -4.34
CA THR A 6 0.18 15.04 -5.12
C THR A 6 -0.74 14.92 -6.33
N SER A 7 -1.55 15.94 -6.55
CA SER A 7 -2.37 16.11 -7.75
C SER A 7 -1.64 16.90 -8.84
N LYS A 8 -0.46 17.46 -8.54
CA LYS A 8 0.28 18.35 -9.44
C LYS A 8 1.70 17.86 -9.67
N VAL A 9 1.91 17.33 -10.87
CA VAL A 9 3.22 16.91 -11.38
C VAL A 9 3.56 17.79 -12.57
N GLU A 10 4.59 18.64 -12.44
CA GLU A 10 5.10 19.43 -13.57
C GLU A 10 6.34 18.74 -14.17
N PRO A 11 6.65 18.96 -15.47
CA PRO A 11 7.74 18.26 -16.17
C PRO A 11 9.14 18.43 -15.54
N LYS A 12 9.33 19.46 -14.72
CA LYS A 12 10.62 19.81 -14.09
C LYS A 12 10.57 19.86 -12.56
N TRP A 13 9.38 19.77 -11.95
CA TRP A 13 9.23 19.86 -10.50
C TRP A 13 7.99 19.13 -10.03
N VAL A 14 8.11 18.44 -8.90
CA VAL A 14 6.98 17.86 -8.19
C VAL A 14 6.69 18.76 -6.99
N SER A 15 5.53 19.41 -6.98
CA SER A 15 5.04 20.07 -5.77
C SER A 15 4.25 19.05 -4.97
N TRP A 16 4.82 18.60 -3.85
CA TRP A 16 4.07 17.82 -2.87
C TRP A 16 3.03 18.70 -2.21
N ASN A 17 1.85 18.14 -1.92
CA ASN A 17 0.91 18.84 -1.04
C ASN A 17 1.60 19.02 0.32
N SER A 18 1.49 20.22 0.92
CA SER A 18 2.13 20.49 2.22
C SER A 18 1.51 19.68 3.36
N LYS A 19 0.34 19.07 3.11
CA LYS A 19 -0.39 18.21 4.04
C LYS A 19 -0.12 16.75 3.72
N VAL A 20 0.44 16.01 4.69
CA VAL A 20 0.49 14.54 4.66
C VAL A 20 -0.92 13.97 4.54
N PHE A 21 -1.09 12.98 3.65
CA PHE A 21 -2.37 12.29 3.52
C PHE A 21 -2.61 11.36 4.71
N LEU A 22 -1.62 10.53 5.03
CA LEU A 22 -1.65 9.59 6.15
C LEU A 22 -0.29 9.57 6.84
N ALA A 23 -0.25 9.92 8.12
CA ALA A 23 0.90 9.71 9.00
C ALA A 23 0.44 8.78 10.11
N VAL A 24 1.09 7.63 10.21
CA VAL A 24 0.78 6.64 11.24
C VAL A 24 2.07 6.23 11.93
N ASP A 25 2.08 6.27 13.25
CA ASP A 25 3.18 5.71 14.02
C ASP A 25 3.06 4.19 14.01
N MET A 26 3.99 3.52 13.34
CA MET A 26 4.05 2.06 13.30
C MET A 26 4.95 1.50 14.43
N ASN A 27 5.41 2.35 15.37
CA ASN A 27 6.24 1.96 16.52
C ASN A 27 5.41 1.56 17.76
N PRO A 28 4.65 0.45 17.71
CA PRO A 28 4.56 -0.44 18.87
C PRO A 28 5.32 -1.77 18.69
N LEU A 29 5.89 -2.01 17.50
CA LEU A 29 6.31 -3.36 17.09
C LEU A 29 7.74 -3.33 16.54
N VAL A 30 8.72 -3.66 17.38
CA VAL A 30 10.09 -4.03 16.94
C VAL A 30 10.10 -5.22 15.94
N SER A 31 8.94 -5.84 15.68
CA SER A 31 8.72 -6.95 14.75
C SER A 31 7.91 -6.62 13.49
N PHE A 32 7.25 -5.45 13.39
CA PHE A 32 6.33 -5.16 12.28
C PHE A 32 6.93 -4.15 11.31
N GLN A 33 7.77 -4.66 10.40
CA GLN A 33 8.22 -3.91 9.23
C GLN A 33 7.61 -4.59 8.01
N PHE A 34 6.81 -3.90 7.21
CA PHE A 34 6.35 -4.44 5.92
C PHE A 34 7.54 -4.93 5.09
N GLU A 35 7.37 -6.01 4.34
CA GLU A 35 8.42 -6.47 3.45
C GLU A 35 8.57 -5.45 2.30
N VAL A 36 9.50 -4.51 2.48
CA VAL A 36 9.68 -3.30 1.62
C VAL A 36 9.82 -3.64 0.13
N ARG A 37 10.22 -4.87 -0.20
CA ARG A 37 10.39 -5.33 -1.60
C ARG A 37 9.18 -6.05 -2.21
N ALA A 38 8.15 -6.38 -1.43
CA ALA A 38 7.03 -7.22 -1.87
C ALA A 38 5.64 -6.64 -1.56
N ALA A 39 5.56 -5.62 -0.69
CA ALA A 39 4.29 -5.01 -0.35
C ALA A 39 3.73 -4.19 -1.52
N SER A 40 2.43 -4.33 -1.76
CA SER A 40 1.66 -3.47 -2.66
C SER A 40 0.56 -2.78 -1.87
N PHE A 41 0.10 -1.61 -2.29
CA PHE A 41 -0.92 -0.88 -1.55
C PHE A 41 -1.81 -0.04 -2.47
N PHE A 42 -2.99 0.30 -1.97
CA PHE A 42 -3.79 1.40 -2.48
C PHE A 42 -4.26 2.27 -1.32
N ILE A 43 -4.74 3.47 -1.66
CA ILE A 43 -5.34 4.40 -0.70
C ILE A 43 -6.80 4.63 -1.06
N ASP A 44 -7.60 4.86 -0.03
CA ASP A 44 -8.94 5.41 -0.17
C ASP A 44 -8.90 6.84 0.39
N GLU A 45 -8.98 7.82 -0.51
CA GLU A 45 -8.88 9.23 -0.14
C GLU A 45 -10.08 9.73 0.66
N GLU A 46 -11.28 9.20 0.40
CA GLU A 46 -12.52 9.60 1.09
C GLU A 46 -12.51 9.10 2.53
N ASN A 47 -12.15 7.82 2.71
CA ASN A 47 -12.10 7.20 4.03
C ASN A 47 -10.77 7.43 4.78
N LYS A 48 -9.77 8.04 4.13
CA LYS A 48 -8.41 8.30 4.68
C LYS A 48 -7.74 7.05 5.23
N VAL A 49 -7.82 5.97 4.47
CA VAL A 49 -7.17 4.69 4.82
C VAL A 49 -6.19 4.25 3.74
N ALA A 50 -5.19 3.50 4.16
CA ALA A 50 -4.33 2.74 3.26
C ALA A 50 -4.57 1.25 3.46
N VAL A 51 -4.69 0.52 2.36
CA VAL A 51 -4.75 -0.95 2.38
C VAL A 51 -3.42 -1.47 1.87
N VAL A 52 -2.67 -2.14 2.73
CA VAL A 52 -1.35 -2.69 2.43
C VAL A 52 -1.46 -4.20 2.34
N PHE A 53 -1.08 -4.77 1.20
CA PHE A 53 -0.95 -6.20 1.01
C PHE A 53 0.48 -6.61 1.32
N ASP A 54 0.65 -7.54 2.26
CA ASP A 54 1.93 -8.17 2.58
C ASP A 54 1.70 -9.65 2.90
N LYS A 55 2.77 -10.38 3.16
CA LYS A 55 2.65 -11.72 3.71
C LYS A 55 2.53 -11.68 5.23
N ASP A 56 1.79 -12.65 5.74
CA ASP A 56 1.78 -12.94 7.17
C ASP A 56 3.20 -13.27 7.65
N LYS A 57 3.56 -12.75 8.82
CA LYS A 57 4.89 -12.90 9.41
C LYS A 57 4.89 -13.82 10.64
N GLU A 58 3.78 -14.49 10.94
CA GLU A 58 3.74 -15.55 11.96
C GLU A 58 4.81 -16.63 11.68
N ASP A 59 4.99 -17.04 10.42
CA ASP A 59 6.13 -17.87 10.00
C ASP A 59 7.19 -17.02 9.29
N LEU A 60 8.17 -16.55 10.07
CA LEU A 60 9.31 -15.76 9.59
C LEU A 60 10.19 -16.50 8.57
N MET A 61 10.15 -17.83 8.54
CA MET A 61 11.01 -18.66 7.67
C MET A 61 10.34 -18.99 6.34
N ASN A 62 9.02 -19.17 6.32
CA ASN A 62 8.25 -19.43 5.12
C ASN A 62 6.86 -18.76 5.18
N PRO A 63 6.79 -17.44 5.01
CA PRO A 63 5.51 -16.76 4.99
C PRO A 63 4.72 -17.19 3.74
N THR A 64 3.60 -17.88 3.97
CA THR A 64 2.75 -18.48 2.91
C THR A 64 1.36 -17.84 2.81
N ARG A 65 0.90 -17.17 3.87
CA ARG A 65 -0.40 -16.49 3.90
C ARG A 65 -0.25 -15.06 3.43
N ASN A 66 -1.19 -14.60 2.61
CA ASN A 66 -1.30 -13.19 2.23
C ASN A 66 -2.28 -12.50 3.18
N VAL A 67 -1.96 -11.28 3.59
CA VAL A 67 -2.77 -10.47 4.51
C VAL A 67 -2.93 -9.07 3.91
N ALA A 68 -4.12 -8.51 4.04
CA ALA A 68 -4.36 -7.09 3.83
C ALA A 68 -4.47 -6.38 5.19
N TYR A 69 -3.67 -5.35 5.38
CA TYR A 69 -3.72 -4.47 6.54
C TYR A 69 -4.47 -3.20 6.17
N ILE A 70 -5.57 -2.92 6.87
CA ILE A 70 -6.32 -1.67 6.74
C ILE A 70 -5.77 -0.71 7.78
N ILE A 71 -5.22 0.42 7.34
CA ILE A 71 -4.45 1.34 8.17
C ILE A 71 -5.11 2.72 8.12
N GLY A 72 -5.48 3.25 9.27
CA GLY A 72 -5.98 4.59 9.47
C GLY A 72 -4.95 5.49 10.16
N VAL A 73 -5.38 6.72 10.49
CA VAL A 73 -4.54 7.71 11.19
C VAL A 73 -4.08 7.21 12.56
N ASP A 74 -4.91 6.40 13.22
CA ASP A 74 -4.67 5.90 14.57
C ASP A 74 -3.88 4.57 14.62
N GLY A 75 -3.50 4.00 13.47
CA GLY A 75 -2.83 2.70 13.42
C GLY A 75 -3.46 1.69 12.47
N ILE A 76 -3.14 0.42 12.68
CA ILE A 76 -3.79 -0.72 12.02
C ILE A 76 -5.20 -0.85 12.60
N LEU A 77 -6.20 -0.74 11.75
CA LEU A 77 -7.61 -0.91 12.09
C LEU A 77 -8.02 -2.38 12.03
N GLU A 78 -7.55 -3.09 11.01
CA GLU A 78 -7.93 -4.48 10.74
C GLU A 78 -6.84 -5.23 9.95
N GLU A 79 -6.72 -6.52 10.23
CA GLU A 79 -5.96 -7.48 9.43
C GLU A 79 -6.91 -8.47 8.78
N VAL A 80 -6.87 -8.55 7.45
CA VAL A 80 -7.76 -9.40 6.65
C VAL A 80 -6.95 -10.52 6.03
N ASP A 81 -7.31 -11.77 6.36
CA ASP A 81 -6.72 -12.97 5.75
C ASP A 81 -7.18 -13.13 4.30
N LEU A 82 -6.22 -13.14 3.37
CA LEU A 82 -6.47 -13.33 1.94
C LEU A 82 -6.15 -14.77 1.47
N GLY A 83 -5.81 -15.65 2.41
CA GLY A 83 -5.51 -17.05 2.18
C GLY A 83 -4.07 -17.35 1.81
N ILE A 84 -3.81 -18.64 1.52
CA ILE A 84 -2.47 -19.18 1.28
C ILE A 84 -2.08 -19.03 -0.19
N HIS A 85 -0.90 -18.47 -0.44
CA HIS A 85 -0.23 -18.50 -1.74
C HIS A 85 0.56 -19.80 -1.90
N SER A 86 0.06 -20.75 -2.71
CA SER A 86 0.86 -21.93 -3.07
C SER A 86 2.11 -21.47 -3.84
N LYS A 87 3.29 -22.01 -3.52
CA LYS A 87 4.56 -21.69 -4.19
C LYS A 87 4.50 -22.11 -5.67
N SER A 88 3.89 -21.29 -6.52
CA SER A 88 3.97 -21.35 -7.98
C SER A 88 3.92 -19.93 -8.50
N LEU A 89 5.12 -19.36 -8.65
CA LEU A 89 5.48 -18.20 -9.47
C LEU A 89 4.31 -17.42 -10.12
N CYS A 90 3.61 -16.60 -9.34
CA CYS A 90 2.75 -15.58 -9.92
C CYS A 90 2.84 -14.28 -9.10
N LEU A 91 3.93 -13.54 -9.33
CA LEU A 91 4.02 -12.10 -9.06
C LEU A 91 3.08 -11.32 -10.00
N LYS A 92 1.78 -11.63 -9.97
CA LYS A 92 0.75 -10.86 -10.68
C LYS A 92 -0.31 -10.38 -9.69
N MET A 93 0.12 -9.59 -8.71
CA MET A 93 -0.71 -8.44 -8.35
C MET A 93 -0.59 -7.47 -9.53
N CYS A 94 -1.63 -7.52 -10.36
CA CYS A 94 -1.92 -6.78 -11.60
C CYS A 94 -0.83 -5.81 -12.11
N ARG A 95 -0.37 -6.03 -13.36
CA ARG A 95 0.09 -4.91 -14.21
C ARG A 95 -1.03 -3.87 -14.20
N SER A 96 -0.73 -2.66 -13.75
CA SER A 96 -1.59 -1.50 -13.95
C SER A 96 -2.10 -1.49 -15.39
N PRO A 97 -3.42 -1.41 -15.65
CA PRO A 97 -3.84 -0.96 -16.96
C PRO A 97 -3.28 0.45 -17.10
N LEU A 98 -2.46 0.65 -18.13
CA LEU A 98 -2.11 1.98 -18.61
C LEU A 98 -3.42 2.75 -18.75
N LEU A 99 -3.70 3.66 -17.82
CA LEU A 99 -4.69 4.69 -18.03
C LEU A 99 -4.08 5.63 -19.07
N THR A 100 -4.25 5.29 -20.34
CA THR A 100 -4.07 6.26 -21.42
C THR A 100 -5.23 7.24 -21.30
N SER A 101 -5.04 8.32 -20.55
CA SER A 101 -5.90 9.49 -20.69
C SER A 101 -5.67 10.04 -22.09
N ASN A 102 -6.58 9.72 -23.00
CA ASN A 102 -6.67 10.32 -24.33
C ASN A 102 -7.07 11.80 -24.15
N PRO A 103 -6.24 12.79 -24.49
CA PRO A 103 -6.58 14.18 -24.30
C PRO A 103 -7.26 14.72 -25.55
N GLN A 104 -8.52 14.35 -25.81
CA GLN A 104 -9.37 15.05 -26.79
C GLN A 104 -10.85 14.95 -26.40
N SER A 105 -11.41 16.00 -25.81
CA SER A 105 -12.60 16.71 -26.34
C SER A 105 -13.10 17.80 -25.38
N LEU A 106 -12.93 19.04 -25.86
CA LEU A 106 -13.62 20.32 -25.57
C LEU A 106 -13.66 20.86 -24.14
#